data_AF-A0A158M893-F1
#
_entry.id   AF-A0A158M893-F1
#
_cell.length_a   1.000
_cell.length_b   1.000
_cell.length_c   1.000
_cell.angle_alpha   90.00
_cell.angle_beta   90.00
_cell.angle_gamma   90.00
#
_symmetry.space_group_name_H-M   'P 1'
#
loop_
_entity.id
_entity.type
_entity.pdbx_description
1 polymer ?
#
loop_
_entity_poly.entity_id
_entity_poly.type
_entity_poly.pdbx_seq_one_letter_code
_entity_poly.pdbx_strand_id
1 'polypeptide(L)' 'MFMEAQADPVLAKEDYKAREHQLRTALLKAQYDRLNRADRSLLIVVAGIDGAGKGQTINLLND' A
#
# COMPACT_ATOMS: atom_id res chain seq x y z
N MET A 1 -14.99 6.92 -16.10
CA MET A 1 -13.66 6.42 -15.68
C MET A 1 -13.54 6.24 -14.17
N PHE A 2 -14.14 7.09 -13.32
CA PHE A 2 -13.94 7.05 -11.86
C PHE A 2 -15.06 6.36 -11.03
N MET A 3 -15.99 5.65 -11.67
CA MET A 3 -17.17 5.07 -11.00
C MET A 3 -16.79 4.20 -9.79
N GLU A 4 -15.80 3.32 -9.93
CA GLU A 4 -15.34 2.44 -8.84
C GLU A 4 -14.58 3.20 -7.75
N ALA A 5 -13.76 4.18 -8.12
CA ALA A 5 -13.02 5.01 -7.16
C ALA A 5 -13.93 5.94 -6.35
N GLN A 6 -15.10 6.30 -6.87
CA GLN A 6 -16.12 7.09 -6.19
C GLN A 6 -17.09 6.25 -5.36
N ALA A 7 -16.97 4.92 -5.41
CA ALA A 7 -17.81 4.03 -4.61
C ALA A 7 -17.42 4.01 -3.13
N ASP A 8 -16.31 4.66 -2.77
CA ASP A 8 -15.74 4.72 -1.41
C ASP A 8 -15.83 3.36 -0.68
N PRO A 9 -15.21 2.30 -1.25
CA PRO A 9 -15.35 0.96 -0.70
C PRO A 9 -14.80 0.90 0.72
N VAL A 10 -15.60 0.35 1.62
CA VAL A 10 -15.24 0.18 3.03
C VAL A 10 -14.89 -1.28 3.29
N LEU A 11 -13.79 -1.50 4.02
CA LEU A 11 -13.41 -2.81 4.53
C LEU A 11 -13.71 -2.87 6.04
N ALA A 12 -14.37 -3.93 6.49
CA ALA A 12 -14.59 -4.15 7.92
C ALA A 12 -13.24 -4.21 8.67
N LYS A 13 -13.21 -3.71 9.89
CA LYS A 13 -11.97 -3.52 10.65
C LYS A 13 -11.27 -4.85 10.94
N GLU A 14 -12.05 -5.89 11.17
CA GLU A 14 -11.60 -7.26 11.44
C GLU A 14 -10.92 -7.85 10.20
N ASP A 15 -11.55 -7.70 9.03
CA ASP A 15 -11.02 -8.14 7.74
C ASP A 15 -9.75 -7.36 7.36
N TYR A 16 -9.74 -6.05 7.61
CA TYR A 16 -8.58 -5.20 7.40
C TYR A 16 -7.38 -5.72 8.21
N LYS A 17 -7.54 -5.94 9.52
CA LYS A 17 -6.45 -6.39 10.39
C LYS A 17 -5.89 -7.76 9.97
N ALA A 18 -6.78 -8.69 9.60
CA ALA A 18 -6.36 -10.01 9.14
C ALA A 18 -5.51 -9.92 7.86
N ARG A 19 -5.94 -9.09 6.90
CA ARG A 19 -5.23 -8.89 5.63
C ARG A 19 -3.94 -8.08 5.79
N GLU A 20 -3.96 -7.05 6.63
CA GLU A 20 -2.82 -6.16 6.87
C GLU A 20 -1.59 -6.95 7.34
N HIS A 21 -1.76 -7.85 8.31
CA HIS A 21 -0.65 -8.62 8.86
C HIS A 21 0.00 -9.55 7.82
N GLN A 22 -0.84 -10.21 7.01
CA GLN A 22 -0.37 -11.08 5.92
C GLN A 22 0.35 -10.27 4.84
N LEU A 23 -0.23 -9.13 4.45
CA LEU A 23 0.33 -8.26 3.43
C LEU A 23 1.67 -7.66 3.87
N ARG A 24 1.78 -7.19 5.12
CA ARG A 24 3.03 -6.62 5.67
C ARG A 24 4.17 -7.64 5.61
N THR A 25 3.91 -8.88 6.01
CA THR A 25 4.91 -9.96 5.92
C THR A 25 5.33 -10.23 4.49
N ALA A 26 4.39 -10.24 3.54
CA ALA A 26 4.68 -10.47 2.13
C ALA A 26 5.50 -9.33 1.51
N LEU A 27 5.17 -8.08 1.84
CA LEU A 27 5.89 -6.90 1.35
C LEU A 27 7.34 -6.86 1.86
N LEU A 28 7.57 -7.16 3.14
CA LEU A 28 8.93 -7.22 3.70
C LEU A 28 9.78 -8.29 3.01
N LYS A 29 9.23 -9.48 2.77
CA LYS A 29 9.93 -10.55 2.02
C LYS A 29 10.30 -10.08 0.61
N ALA A 30 9.34 -9.49 -0.11
CA ALA A 30 9.60 -8.96 -1.44
C ALA A 30 10.65 -7.84 -1.44
N GLN A 31 10.67 -6.99 -0.41
CA GLN A 31 11.69 -5.95 -0.23
C GLN A 31 13.08 -6.56 -0.04
N TYR A 32 13.23 -7.58 0.82
CA TYR A 32 14.51 -8.28 1.00
C TYR A 32 14.96 -8.99 -0.28
N ASP A 33 14.08 -9.72 -0.95
CA ASP A 33 14.40 -10.39 -2.22
C ASP A 33 14.90 -9.40 -3.27
N ARG A 34 14.28 -8.21 -3.31
CA ARG A 34 14.67 -7.13 -4.20
C ARG A 34 16.00 -6.51 -3.83
N LEU A 35 16.24 -6.27 -2.54
CA LEU A 35 17.54 -5.78 -2.03
C LEU A 35 18.67 -6.77 -2.34
N ASN A 36 18.39 -8.07 -2.22
CA ASN A 36 19.36 -9.13 -2.55
C ASN A 36 19.69 -9.18 -4.05
N ARG A 37 18.72 -8.89 -4.92
CA ARG A 37 18.95 -8.82 -6.38
C ARG A 37 19.71 -7.56 -6.79
N ALA A 38 19.36 -6.41 -6.20
CA ALA A 38 19.99 -5.10 -6.43
C ALA A 38 20.16 -4.69 -7.92
N ASP A 39 19.33 -5.21 -8.82
CA ASP A 39 19.48 -5.05 -10.28
C ASP A 39 18.82 -3.78 -10.83
N ARG A 40 17.93 -3.15 -10.04
CA ARG A 40 17.19 -1.94 -10.44
C ARG A 40 16.74 -1.13 -9.22
N SER A 41 16.29 0.11 -9.46
CA SER A 41 15.58 0.95 -8.48
C SER A 41 14.06 0.85 -8.62
N LEU A 42 13.30 1.12 -7.55
CA LEU A 42 11.83 1.10 -7.53
C LEU A 42 11.37 2.49 -7.14
N LEU A 43 10.61 3.12 -8.03
CA LEU A 43 9.99 4.41 -7.81
C LEU A 43 8.48 4.21 -7.73
N ILE A 44 7.87 4.70 -6.66
CA ILE A 44 6.42 4.71 -6.48
C ILE A 44 5.96 6.17 -6.52
N VAL A 45 5.12 6.50 -7.51
CA VAL A 45 4.51 7.84 -7.63
C VAL A 45 3.11 7.78 -7.05
N VAL A 46 2.85 8.60 -6.03
CA VAL A 46 1.54 8.71 -5.39
C VAL A 46 0.97 10.09 -5.71
N ALA A 47 -0.15 10.13 -6.42
CA ALA A 47 -0.82 11.35 -6.86
C ALA A 47 -2.33 11.25 -6.66
N GLY A 48 -2.99 12.41 -6.55
CA GLY A 48 -4.43 12.49 -6.30
C GLY A 48 -4.80 13.78 -5.58
N ILE A 49 -6.10 13.98 -5.37
CA ILE A 49 -6.63 15.19 -4.72
C ILE A 49 -6.23 15.27 -3.25
N ASP A 50 -6.30 16.49 -2.69
CA ASP A 50 -6.07 16.70 -1.26
C ASP A 50 -7.12 15.98 -0.41
N GLY A 51 -6.71 15.47 0.74
CA GLY A 51 -7.58 14.68 1.62
C GLY A 51 -7.77 13.21 1.20
N ALA A 52 -7.31 12.77 0.03
CA ALA A 52 -7.47 11.38 -0.46
C ALA A 52 -6.63 10.32 0.28
N GLY A 53 -5.99 10.66 1.41
CA GLY A 53 -5.24 9.69 2.21
C GLY A 53 -3.79 9.41 1.77
N LYS A 54 -3.27 10.10 0.73
CA LYS A 54 -1.94 9.84 0.14
C LYS A 54 -0.82 9.77 1.20
N GLY A 55 -0.75 10.75 2.09
CA GLY A 55 0.29 10.82 3.13
C GLY A 55 0.13 9.74 4.18
N GLN A 56 -1.11 9.49 4.63
CA GLN A 56 -1.42 8.44 5.60
C GLN A 56 -1.06 7.05 5.06
N THR A 57 -1.36 6.77 3.79
CA THR A 57 -1.00 5.50 3.15
C THR A 57 0.51 5.32 3.05
N ILE A 58 1.25 6.37 2.69
CA ILE A 58 2.72 6.30 2.63
C ILE A 58 3.31 6.07 4.02
N ASN A 59 2.79 6.73 5.06
CA ASN A 59 3.24 6.51 6.43
C ASN A 59 3.03 5.05 6.85
N LEU A 60 1.83 4.50 6.60
CA LEU A 60 1.50 3.13 6.94
C LEU A 60 2.37 2.08 6.21
N LEU A 61 2.83 2.39 5.00
CA LEU A 61 3.76 1.52 4.25
C LEU A 61 5.19 1.56 4.80
N ASN A 62 5.57 2.64 5.50
CA ASN A 62 6.89 2.80 6.11
C ASN A 62 6.95 2.31 7.56
N ASP A 63 5.81 2.27 8.25
CA ASP A 63 5.68 1.72 9.61
C ASP A 63 5.79 0.18 9.60
#